data_AF-A0A947VD25-F1
#
_entry.id   AF-A0A947VD25-F1
#
_cell.length_a   1.000
_cell.length_b   1.000
_cell.length_c   1.000
_cell.angle_alpha   90.00
_cell.angle_beta   90.00
_cell.angle_gamma   90.00
#
_symmetry.space_group_name_H-M   'P 1'
#
loop_
_entity.id
_entity.type
_entity.pdbx_description
1 polymer ?
#
loop_
_entity_poly.entity_id
_entity_poly.type
_entity_poly.pdbx_seq_one_letter_code
_entity_poly.pdbx_strand_id
1 'polypeptide(L)'
;MPQNTKTIKQLCLSMAAYSSASIFGPLILIGGIGYFLDRLFDTKPVMLIIGVFVAFITTNVLLFKKIQVLMKWIDQQKGQKK
;
A
#
# COMPACT_ATOMS: atom_id res chain seq x y z
N MET A 1 -2.26 31.16 -21.36
CA MET A 1 -2.62 29.74 -21.20
C MET A 1 -2.44 29.35 -19.74
N PRO A 2 -3.51 29.24 -18.92
CA PRO A 2 -3.34 28.96 -17.49
C PRO A 2 -2.97 27.48 -17.27
N GLN A 3 -1.72 27.26 -16.86
CA GLN A 3 -1.14 25.94 -16.57
C GLN A 3 -1.64 25.39 -15.21
N ASN A 4 -2.47 24.35 -15.28
CA ASN A 4 -2.10 23.03 -14.77
C ASN A 4 -1.89 22.84 -13.24
N THR A 5 -2.46 23.69 -12.37
CA THR A 5 -2.39 23.48 -10.90
C THR A 5 -3.35 22.41 -10.38
N LYS A 6 -4.51 22.23 -11.04
CA LYS A 6 -5.46 21.14 -10.70
C LYS A 6 -4.82 19.76 -10.89
N THR A 7 -4.01 19.59 -11.92
CA THR A 7 -3.37 18.31 -12.27
C THR A 7 -2.33 17.87 -11.25
N ILE A 8 -1.50 18.77 -10.71
CA ILE A 8 -0.50 18.42 -9.67
C ILE A 8 -1.20 18.00 -8.38
N LYS A 9 -2.21 18.76 -7.95
CA LYS A 9 -3.01 18.39 -6.76
C LYS A 9 -3.71 17.05 -6.96
N GLN A 10 -4.23 16.80 -8.15
CA GLN A 10 -4.91 15.55 -8.51
C GLN A 10 -3.92 14.37 -8.60
N LEU A 11 -2.69 14.59 -9.08
CA LEU A 11 -1.59 13.61 -9.06
C LEU A 11 -1.19 13.24 -7.64
N CYS A 12 -0.96 14.24 -6.77
CA CYS A 12 -0.64 14.02 -5.37
C CYS A 12 -1.78 13.29 -4.65
N LEU A 13 -3.03 13.69 -4.89
CA LEU A 13 -4.20 13.02 -4.32
C LEU A 13 -4.31 11.57 -4.81
N SER A 14 -4.06 11.31 -6.09
CA SER A 14 -4.11 9.96 -6.67
C SER A 14 -2.99 9.07 -6.11
N MET A 15 -1.78 9.61 -5.94
CA MET A 15 -0.67 8.88 -5.30
C MET A 15 -0.95 8.61 -3.82
N ALA A 16 -1.46 9.61 -3.09
CA ALA A 16 -1.83 9.46 -1.69
C ALA A 16 -2.96 8.43 -1.52
N ALA A 17 -3.98 8.47 -2.38
CA ALA A 17 -5.08 7.50 -2.39
C ALA A 17 -4.59 6.09 -2.73
N TYR A 18 -3.71 5.95 -3.74
CA TYR A 18 -3.15 4.66 -4.12
C TYR A 18 -2.27 4.05 -3.01
N SER A 19 -1.41 4.87 -2.40
CA SER A 19 -0.55 4.45 -1.29
C SER A 19 -1.39 4.06 -0.08
N SER A 20 -2.35 4.91 0.30
CA SER A 20 -3.28 4.65 1.41
C SER A 20 -4.08 3.38 1.16
N ALA A 21 -4.69 3.21 -0.02
CA ALA A 21 -5.46 2.02 -0.37
C ALA A 21 -4.59 0.75 -0.38
N SER A 22 -3.33 0.85 -0.81
CA SER A 22 -2.38 -0.27 -0.79
C SER A 22 -1.95 -0.66 0.61
N ILE A 23 -2.03 0.25 1.59
CA ILE A 23 -1.72 -0.02 3.01
C ILE A 23 -2.98 -0.49 3.76
N PHE A 24 -4.07 0.27 3.65
CA PHE A 24 -5.32 -0.03 4.33
C PHE A 24 -6.02 -1.27 3.78
N GLY A 25 -5.92 -1.56 2.48
CA GLY A 25 -6.55 -2.74 1.87
C GLY A 25 -6.11 -4.06 2.52
N PRO A 26 -4.80 -4.36 2.55
CA PRO A 26 -4.30 -5.55 3.23
C PRO A 26 -4.53 -5.52 4.74
N LEU A 27 -4.43 -4.34 5.37
CA LEU A 27 -4.60 -4.19 6.81
C LEU A 27 -6.04 -4.49 7.26
N ILE A 28 -7.03 -4.03 6.49
CA ILE A 28 -8.45 -4.34 6.74
C ILE A 28 -8.75 -5.81 6.43
N LEU A 29 -8.23 -6.35 5.32
CA LEU A 29 -8.43 -7.76 4.97
C LEU A 29 -7.84 -8.70 6.02
N ILE A 30 -6.56 -8.51 6.38
CA ILE A 30 -5.87 -9.41 7.31
C ILE A 30 -6.29 -9.13 8.75
N GLY A 31 -6.52 -7.87 9.12
CA GLY A 31 -7.06 -7.51 10.43
C GLY A 31 -8.49 -8.02 10.64
N GLY A 32 -9.34 -7.93 9.61
CA GLY A 32 -10.70 -8.46 9.64
C GLY A 32 -10.75 -9.99 9.71
N ILE A 33 -9.93 -10.67 8.90
CA ILE A 33 -9.77 -12.13 8.95
C ILE A 33 -9.20 -12.55 10.31
N GLY A 34 -8.17 -11.86 10.80
CA GLY A 34 -7.59 -12.09 12.12
C GLY A 34 -8.64 -11.97 13.22
N TYR A 35 -9.45 -10.89 13.21
CA TYR A 35 -10.52 -10.68 14.19
C TYR A 35 -11.60 -11.75 14.12
N PHE A 36 -11.95 -12.21 12.91
CA PHE A 36 -12.92 -13.28 12.74
C PHE A 36 -12.39 -14.63 13.26
N LEU A 37 -11.12 -14.96 13.00
CA LEU A 37 -10.50 -16.17 13.53
C LEU A 37 -10.30 -16.11 15.05
N ASP A 38 -9.92 -14.97 15.61
CA ASP A 38 -9.77 -14.76 17.05
C ASP A 38 -11.09 -15.03 17.79
N ARG A 39 -12.20 -14.56 17.20
CA ARG A 39 -13.56 -14.78 17.70
C ARG A 39 -14.05 -16.22 17.54
N LEU A 40 -13.53 -16.98 16.57
CA LEU A 40 -13.92 -18.37 16.32
C LEU A 40 -13.15 -19.38 17.19
N PHE A 41 -11.91 -19.07 17.55
CA PHE A 41 -10.99 -19.98 18.24
C PHE A 41 -10.75 -19.67 19.72
N ASP A 42 -11.36 -18.61 20.27
CA ASP A 42 -11.20 -18.17 21.69
C ASP A 42 -9.71 -18.08 22.13
N THR A 43 -8.84 -17.84 21.14
CA THR A 43 -7.40 -17.82 21.34
C THR A 43 -7.04 -16.40 21.72
N LYS A 44 -6.29 -16.24 22.82
CA LYS A 44 -5.89 -14.93 23.36
C LYS A 44 -5.44 -13.96 22.24
N PRO A 45 -5.73 -12.64 22.33
CA PRO A 45 -5.61 -11.62 21.26
C PRO A 45 -4.21 -11.43 20.63
N VAL A 46 -3.23 -12.19 21.09
CA VAL A 46 -1.86 -12.24 20.60
C VAL A 46 -1.81 -12.71 19.14
N MET A 47 -2.64 -13.67 18.73
CA MET A 47 -2.63 -14.18 17.37
C MET A 47 -3.14 -13.14 16.35
N LEU A 48 -4.16 -12.38 16.75
CA LEU A 48 -4.69 -11.24 16.00
C LEU A 48 -3.61 -10.15 15.81
N ILE A 49 -2.89 -9.80 16.88
CA ILE A 49 -1.81 -8.81 16.85
C ILE A 49 -0.65 -9.27 15.95
N ILE A 50 -0.26 -10.54 16.01
CA ILE A 50 0.78 -11.11 15.15
C ILE A 50 0.33 -11.07 13.67
N GLY A 51 -0.92 -11.41 13.38
CA GLY A 51 -1.48 -11.34 12.03
C GLY A 51 -1.45 -9.93 11.45
N VAL A 52 -1.87 -8.92 12.24
CA VAL A 52 -1.81 -7.51 11.84
C VAL A 52 -0.36 -7.04 11.67
N PHE A 53 0.55 -7.46 12.53
CA PHE A 53 1.96 -7.09 12.45
C PHE A 53 2.64 -7.68 11.20
N VAL A 54 2.39 -8.96 10.90
CA VAL A 54 2.92 -9.63 9.70
C VAL A 54 2.30 -9.04 8.43
N ALA A 55 1.00 -8.71 8.45
CA ALA A 55 0.32 -7.99 7.37
C ALA A 55 0.96 -6.62 7.11
N PHE A 56 1.22 -5.86 8.17
CA PHE A 56 1.84 -4.55 8.10
C PHE A 56 3.25 -4.63 7.50
N ILE A 57 4.09 -5.56 7.97
CA ILE A 57 5.44 -5.76 7.45
C ILE A 57 5.39 -6.19 5.97
N THR A 58 4.58 -7.18 5.64
CA THR A 58 4.47 -7.70 4.27
C THR A 58 4.00 -6.62 3.31
N THR A 59 3.03 -5.81 3.73
CA THR A 59 2.51 -4.69 2.93
C THR A 59 3.58 -3.62 2.72
N ASN A 60 4.32 -3.23 3.76
CA ASN A 60 5.42 -2.27 3.64
C ASN A 60 6.55 -2.76 2.72
N VAL A 61 6.95 -4.03 2.83
CA VAL A 61 7.99 -4.64 1.99
C VAL A 61 7.54 -4.71 0.52
N LEU A 62 6.29 -5.08 0.27
CA LEU A 62 5.75 -5.18 -1.09
C LEU A 62 5.63 -3.80 -1.75
N LEU A 63 5.20 -2.78 -0.99
CA LEU A 63 5.09 -1.40 -1.46
C LEU A 63 6.47 -0.85 -1.85
N PHE A 64 7.50 -1.12 -1.03
CA PHE A 64 8.88 -0.75 -1.34
C PHE A 64 9.39 -1.40 -2.63
N LYS A 65 9.15 -2.70 -2.81
CA LYS A 65 9.51 -3.41 -4.05
C LYS A 65 8.79 -2.82 -5.27
N LYS A 66 7.49 -2.53 -5.15
CA LYS A 66 6.70 -1.96 -6.25
C LYS A 66 7.18 -0.57 -6.65
N ILE A 67 7.55 0.26 -5.68
CA ILE A 67 8.12 1.60 -5.92
C ILE A 67 9.45 1.50 -6.66
N GLN A 68 10.34 0.57 -6.28
CA GLN A 68 11.61 0.37 -6.98
C GLN A 68 11.41 -0.08 -8.43
N VAL A 69 10.45 -0.97 -8.69
CA VAL A 69 10.10 -1.38 -10.05
C VAL A 69 9.55 -0.20 -10.84
N LEU A 70 8.65 0.59 -10.25
CA LEU A 70 8.09 1.78 -10.90
C LEU A 70 9.17 2.82 -11.23
N MET A 71 10.12 3.06 -10.31
CA MET A 71 11.25 3.97 -10.56
C MET A 71 12.14 3.48 -11.70
N LYS A 72 12.44 2.18 -11.79
CA LYS A 72 13.20 1.61 -12.91
C LYS A 72 12.49 1.79 -14.26
N TRP A 73 11.17 1.63 -14.29
CA TRP A 73 10.37 1.86 -15.50
C TRP A 73 10.36 3.33 -15.93
N ILE A 74 10.28 4.26 -14.97
CA ILE A 74 10.34 5.70 -15.23
C ILE A 74 11.72 6.10 -15.80
N ASP A 75 12.79 5.52 -15.26
CA ASP A 75 14.16 5.81 -15.69
C ASP A 75 14.45 5.25 -17.10
N GLN A 76 13.95 4.06 -17.41
CA GLN A 76 14.03 3.49 -18.78
C GLN A 76 13.29 4.34 -19.82
N GLN A 77 12.15 4.96 -19.48
CA GLN A 77 11.45 5.84 -20.40
C GLN A 77 12.18 7.18 -20.65
N LYS A 78 12.98 7.66 -19.69
CA LYS A 78 13.84 8.84 -19.90
C LYS A 78 15.01 8.53 -20.84
N GLY A 79 15.51 7.29 -20.85
CA GLY A 79 16.61 6.86 -21.72
C GLY A 79 16.25 6.68 -23.20
N GLN A 80 14.98 6.40 -23.54
CA GLN A 80 14.53 6.21 -24.94
C GLN A 80 14.16 7.51 -25.68
N LYS A 81 14.13 8.67 -25.01
CA LYS A 81 13.88 9.98 -25.64
C LYS A 81 15.16 10.80 -25.87
N LYS A 82 16.29 10.15 -26.07
CA LYS A 82 17.55 10.80 -26.46
C LYS A 82 18.00 10.35 -27.83
#